data_AF-A0A2P6RMU2-F1
#
_entry.id   AF-A0A2P6RMU2-F1
#
_cell.length_a   1.000
_cell.length_b   1.000
_cell.length_c   1.000
_cell.angle_alpha   90.00
_cell.angle_beta   90.00
_cell.angle_gamma   90.00
#
_symmetry.space_group_name_H-M   'P 1'
#
loop_
_entity.id
_entity.type
_entity.pdbx_description
1 polymer ?
#
loop_
_entity_poly.entity_id
_entity_poly.type
_entity_poly.pdbx_seq_one_letter_code
_entity_poly.pdbx_strand_id
1 'polypeptide(L)'
;MYYRTFRKEDIILGFLHLILIFCNGHKRCTLRSLYYLDTKLFEQQTLSDSALDDICCIIGCSCSSLNVFASDRGYVGGVLTFRLDDHQFDCRRMGPYGQPIPPFIDDRLMM
;
A
#
# COMPACT_ATOMS: atom_id res chain seq x y z
N MET A 1 -22.95 13.37 24.10
CA MET A 1 -22.01 12.66 23.21
C MET A 1 -20.99 13.68 22.71
N TYR A 2 -19.76 13.63 23.18
CA TYR A 2 -18.69 14.53 22.73
C TYR A 2 -18.13 14.01 21.41
N TYR A 3 -18.29 14.76 20.32
CA TYR A 3 -17.50 14.55 19.11
C TYR A 3 -16.07 15.02 19.40
N ARG A 4 -15.16 14.07 19.60
CA ARG A 4 -13.74 14.36 19.77
C ARG A 4 -13.16 14.57 18.37
N THR A 5 -12.98 15.82 17.98
CA THR A 5 -12.29 16.18 16.75
C THR A 5 -10.82 15.77 16.89
N PHE A 6 -10.33 14.89 16.01
CA PHE A 6 -8.93 14.49 16.00
C PHE A 6 -8.08 15.56 15.31
N ARG A 7 -6.95 15.93 15.91
CA ARG A 7 -5.99 16.83 15.27
C ARG A 7 -5.17 16.03 14.27
N LYS A 8 -4.62 16.68 13.24
CA LYS A 8 -3.74 16.03 12.25
C LYS A 8 -2.62 15.22 12.89
N GLU A 9 -2.04 15.72 13.98
CA GLU A 9 -1.01 15.04 14.78
C GLU A 9 -1.47 13.67 15.29
N ASP A 10 -2.69 13.59 15.83
CA ASP A 10 -3.25 12.35 16.39
C ASP A 10 -3.48 11.32 15.27
N ILE A 11 -3.90 11.78 14.08
CA ILE A 11 -4.09 10.95 12.89
C ILE A 11 -2.75 10.40 12.40
N ILE A 12 -1.73 11.24 12.26
CA ILE A 12 -0.39 10.84 11.81
C ILE A 12 0.21 9.81 12.78
N LEU A 13 0.14 10.06 14.09
CA LEU A 13 0.68 9.13 15.10
C LEU A 13 -0.05 7.78 15.08
N GLY A 14 -1.38 7.79 14.94
CA GLY A 14 -2.17 6.58 14.81
C GLY A 14 -1.83 5.81 13.53
N PHE A 15 -1.69 6.50 12.41
CA PHE A 15 -1.32 5.91 11.12
C PHE A 15 0.09 5.30 11.16
N LEU A 16 1.05 6.02 11.74
CA LEU A 16 2.41 5.54 11.93
C LEU A 16 2.46 4.30 12.83
N HIS A 17 1.70 4.29 13.92
CA HIS A 17 1.59 3.13 14.81
C HIS A 17 1.08 1.88 14.06
N LEU A 18 0.04 2.03 13.23
CA LEU A 18 -0.47 0.93 12.41
C LEU A 18 0.60 0.44 11.43
N ILE A 19 1.24 1.33 10.68
CA ILE A 19 2.30 0.97 9.73
C ILE A 19 3.42 0.20 10.43
N LEU A 20 3.88 0.64 11.61
CA LEU A 20 4.91 -0.05 12.37
C LEU A 20 4.51 -1.48 12.75
N ILE A 21 3.24 -1.71 13.14
CA ILE A 21 2.72 -3.06 13.40
C ILE A 21 2.75 -3.93 12.14
N PHE A 22 2.35 -3.40 10.99
CA PHE A 22 2.36 -4.11 9.71
C PHE A 22 3.79 -4.45 9.25
N CYS A 23 4.71 -3.48 9.31
CA CYS A 23 6.11 -3.66 8.98
C CYS A 23 6.78 -4.72 9.87
N ASN A 24 6.61 -4.65 11.21
CA ASN A 24 7.16 -5.63 12.14
C ASN A 24 6.56 -7.03 11.97
N GLY A 25 5.28 -7.11 11.59
CA GLY A 25 4.60 -8.38 11.33
C GLY A 25 4.88 -8.97 9.95
N HIS A 26 5.68 -8.32 9.10
CA HIS A 26 5.84 -8.64 7.67
C HIS A 26 4.49 -8.78 6.92
N LYS A 27 3.49 -8.01 7.35
CA LYS A 27 2.15 -8.01 6.75
C LYS A 27 2.02 -6.84 5.81
N ARG A 28 1.52 -7.11 4.62
CA ARG A 28 1.18 -6.10 3.61
C ARG A 28 -0.28 -5.70 3.77
N CYS A 29 -0.60 -4.41 3.63
CA CYS A 29 -1.97 -3.93 3.72
C CYS A 29 -2.28 -2.92 2.60
N THR A 30 -3.55 -2.86 2.20
CA THR A 30 -3.98 -1.81 1.26
C THR A 30 -4.27 -0.52 2.01
N LEU A 31 -4.15 0.62 1.33
CA LEU A 31 -4.52 1.91 1.89
C LEU A 31 -5.98 1.95 2.37
N ARG A 32 -6.88 1.34 1.58
CA ARG A 32 -8.29 1.15 1.98
C ARG A 32 -8.42 0.25 3.22
N SER A 33 -7.63 -0.81 3.33
CA SER A 33 -7.64 -1.66 4.52
C SER A 33 -7.25 -0.88 5.77
N LEU A 34 -6.24 0.00 5.69
CA LEU A 34 -5.87 0.88 6.81
C LEU A 34 -7.01 1.83 7.19
N TYR A 35 -7.66 2.46 6.21
CA TYR A 35 -8.84 3.29 6.45
C TYR A 35 -9.95 2.52 7.19
N TYR A 36 -10.22 1.27 6.80
CA TYR A 36 -11.25 0.45 7.44
C TYR A 36 -10.89 -0.08 8.83
N LEU A 37 -9.61 -0.07 9.24
CA LEU A 37 -9.22 -0.46 10.59
C LEU A 37 -9.72 0.52 11.65
N ASP A 38 -9.76 1.81 11.33
CA ASP A 38 -10.31 2.83 12.21
C ASP A 38 -10.97 3.98 11.43
N THR A 39 -12.19 3.71 10.96
CA THR A 39 -12.99 4.68 10.21
C THR A 39 -13.35 5.93 11.03
N LYS A 40 -13.26 5.86 12.37
CA LYS A 40 -13.50 7.01 13.26
C LYS A 40 -12.29 7.93 13.32
N LEU A 41 -11.08 7.38 13.23
CA LEU A 41 -9.85 8.16 13.22
C LEU A 41 -9.68 8.91 11.89
N PHE A 42 -10.05 8.29 10.77
CA PHE A 42 -9.77 8.84 9.45
C PHE A 42 -10.89 9.69 8.87
N GLU A 43 -12.15 9.46 9.25
CA GLU A 43 -13.38 10.13 8.76
C GLU A 43 -13.60 10.09 7.23
N GLN A 44 -12.62 10.56 6.45
CA GLN A 44 -12.56 10.59 5.01
C GLN A 44 -11.27 9.90 4.51
N GLN A 45 -11.38 9.14 3.42
CA GLN A 45 -10.22 8.48 2.82
C GLN A 45 -9.14 9.47 2.36
N THR A 46 -9.52 10.68 1.96
CA THR A 46 -8.56 11.76 1.61
C THR A 46 -7.63 12.13 2.78
N LEU A 47 -8.11 12.02 4.02
CA LEU A 47 -7.30 12.28 5.21
C LEU A 47 -6.30 11.16 5.47
N SER A 48 -6.69 9.89 5.26
CA SER A 48 -5.74 8.77 5.34
C SER A 48 -4.65 8.86 4.25
N ASP A 49 -5.03 9.23 3.04
CA ASP A 49 -4.11 9.33 1.92
C ASP A 49 -3.09 10.46 2.13
N SER A 50 -3.54 11.63 2.61
CA SER A 50 -2.67 12.75 2.97
C SER A 50 -1.76 12.43 4.16
N ALA A 51 -2.26 11.73 5.18
CA ALA A 51 -1.44 11.36 6.34
C ALA A 51 -0.33 10.38 5.96
N LEU A 52 -0.61 9.44 5.06
CA LEU A 52 0.41 8.55 4.52
C LEU A 52 1.50 9.31 3.75
N ASP A 53 1.11 10.28 2.93
CA ASP A 53 2.06 11.11 2.17
C ASP A 53 2.95 11.96 3.09
N ASP A 54 2.37 12.56 4.13
CA ASP A 54 3.11 13.27 5.18
C ASP A 54 4.12 12.33 5.88
N ILE A 55 3.72 11.11 6.21
CA ILE A 55 4.61 10.11 6.83
C ILE A 55 5.75 9.72 5.89
N CYS A 56 5.45 9.48 4.61
CA CYS A 56 6.46 9.19 3.58
C CYS A 56 7.48 10.32 3.50
N CYS A 57 7.02 11.57 3.54
CA CYS A 57 7.87 12.76 3.53
C CYS A 57 8.72 12.89 4.81
N ILE A 58 8.15 12.61 5.99
CA ILE A 58 8.86 12.67 7.28
C ILE A 58 9.98 11.62 7.35
N ILE A 59 9.70 10.40 6.87
CA ILE A 59 10.64 9.27 6.95
C ILE A 59 11.62 9.28 5.76
N GLY A 60 11.27 9.96 4.66
CA GLY A 60 12.06 9.99 3.43
C GLY A 60 11.99 8.67 2.65
N CYS A 61 10.82 8.02 2.63
CA CYS A 61 10.61 6.76 1.93
C CYS A 61 9.37 6.81 1.02
N SER A 62 9.29 5.88 0.07
CA SER A 62 8.08 5.73 -0.76
C SER A 62 7.00 4.95 0.00
N CYS A 63 5.73 5.17 -0.34
CA CYS A 63 4.61 4.39 0.21
C CYS A 63 4.81 2.87 0.05
N SER A 64 5.37 2.45 -1.10
CA SER A 64 5.73 1.05 -1.39
C SER A 64 6.69 0.44 -0.37
N SER A 65 7.57 1.27 0.22
CA SER A 65 8.53 0.86 1.24
C SER A 65 7.89 0.60 2.61
N LEU A 66 6.66 1.08 2.84
CA LEU A 66 5.93 0.95 4.11
C LEU A 66 5.00 -0.28 4.14
N ASN A 67 5.14 -1.21 3.19
CA ASN A 67 4.21 -2.34 2.99
C ASN A 67 2.74 -1.94 2.79
N VAL A 68 2.49 -0.67 2.47
CA VAL A 68 1.18 -0.11 2.14
C VAL A 68 1.10 0.04 0.63
N PHE A 69 -0.01 -0.41 0.03
CA PHE A 69 -0.18 -0.34 -1.42
C PHE A 69 -1.59 0.08 -1.85
N ALA A 70 -1.69 0.66 -3.05
CA ALA A 70 -2.96 0.99 -3.67
C ALA A 70 -3.74 -0.29 -4.03
N SER A 71 -5.07 -0.24 -3.96
CA SER A 71 -5.90 -1.42 -4.26
C SER A 71 -6.00 -1.73 -5.76
N ASP A 72 -5.59 -0.79 -6.61
CA ASP A 72 -5.83 -0.85 -8.05
C ASP A 72 -4.85 -1.81 -8.72
N ARG A 73 -5.40 -2.65 -9.61
CA ARG A 73 -4.65 -3.68 -10.33
C ARG A 73 -4.72 -3.39 -11.81
N GLY A 74 -3.57 -3.14 -12.42
CA GLY A 74 -3.43 -3.09 -13.88
C GLY A 74 -3.28 -4.48 -14.48
N TYR A 75 -3.46 -4.59 -15.79
CA TYR A 75 -3.16 -5.80 -16.56
C TYR A 75 -2.07 -5.51 -17.57
N VAL A 76 -1.19 -6.48 -17.80
CA VAL A 76 -0.10 -6.41 -18.78
C VAL A 76 -0.24 -7.51 -19.82
N GLY A 77 0.04 -7.20 -21.08
CA GLY A 77 0.06 -8.16 -22.18
C GLY A 77 1.07 -7.76 -23.24
N GLY A 78 1.63 -8.73 -23.95
CA GLY A 78 2.59 -8.49 -25.03
C GLY A 78 3.90 -9.22 -24.84
N VAL A 79 4.94 -8.78 -25.56
CA VAL A 79 6.24 -9.46 -25.60
C VAL A 79 7.08 -9.08 -24.39
N LEU A 80 6.69 -9.55 -23.21
CA LEU A 80 7.43 -9.37 -21.97
C LEU A 80 7.25 -10.55 -21.02
N THR A 81 8.23 -10.72 -20.16
CA THR A 81 8.21 -11.69 -19.07
C THR A 81 8.69 -10.99 -17.81
N PHE A 82 8.06 -11.23 -16.67
CA PHE A 82 8.52 -10.69 -15.38
C PHE A 82 8.62 -11.81 -14.35
N ARG A 83 9.42 -11.60 -13.30
CA ARG A 83 9.57 -12.52 -12.18
C ARG A 83 8.96 -11.87 -10.94
N LEU A 84 8.15 -12.62 -10.22
CA LEU A 84 7.68 -12.27 -8.89
C LEU A 84 8.09 -13.40 -7.95
N ASP A 85 8.86 -13.08 -6.92
CA ASP A 85 9.47 -14.07 -6.03
C ASP A 85 10.24 -15.14 -6.85
N ASP A 86 9.85 -16.41 -6.74
CA ASP A 86 10.42 -17.53 -7.50
C ASP A 86 9.60 -17.94 -8.73
N HIS A 87 8.58 -17.16 -9.09
CA HIS A 87 7.70 -17.44 -10.22
C HIS A 87 7.96 -16.50 -11.40
N GLN A 88 8.19 -17.08 -12.58
CA GLN A 88 8.29 -16.34 -13.84
C GLN A 88 6.93 -16.34 -14.57
N PHE A 89 6.50 -15.15 -14.99
CA PHE A 89 5.26 -14.92 -15.74
C PHE A 89 5.59 -14.53 -17.18
N ASP A 90 5.06 -15.29 -18.15
CA ASP A 90 5.19 -14.97 -19.58
C ASP A 90 3.91 -14.36 -20.13
N CYS A 91 3.97 -13.08 -20.50
CA CYS A 91 2.80 -12.31 -20.94
C CYS A 91 2.53 -12.43 -22.45
N ARG A 92 3.33 -13.24 -23.18
CA ARG A 92 3.18 -13.46 -24.64
C ARG A 92 1.97 -14.31 -25.01
N ARG A 93 1.54 -15.19 -24.10
CA ARG A 93 0.50 -16.21 -24.34
C ARG A 93 -0.62 -16.11 -23.30
N MET A 94 -1.17 -14.92 -23.16
CA MET A 94 -2.25 -14.64 -22.20
C MET A 94 -3.63 -14.77 -22.86
N GLY A 95 -4.64 -15.14 -22.07
CA GLY A 95 -6.04 -15.06 -22.47
C GLY A 95 -6.50 -13.60 -22.68
N PRO A 96 -7.77 -13.37 -23.03
CA PRO A 96 -8.29 -12.06 -23.46
C PRO A 96 -8.12 -10.91 -22.43
N TYR A 97 -7.82 -11.24 -21.17
CA TYR A 97 -7.75 -10.29 -20.07
C TYR A 97 -6.32 -9.90 -19.64
N GLY A 98 -5.27 -10.48 -20.23
CA GLY A 98 -3.88 -10.18 -19.86
C GLY A 98 -3.49 -10.67 -18.46
N GLN A 99 -2.24 -10.40 -18.05
CA GLN A 99 -1.67 -10.87 -16.78
C GLN A 99 -1.88 -9.77 -15.73
N PRO A 100 -2.49 -10.05 -14.58
CA PRO A 100 -2.62 -9.04 -13.53
C PRO A 100 -1.24 -8.62 -13.03
N ILE A 101 -0.99 -7.32 -12.97
CA ILE A 101 0.20 -6.75 -12.37
C ILE A 101 0.01 -6.75 -10.86
N PRO A 102 0.90 -7.42 -10.09
CA PRO A 102 0.91 -7.32 -8.64
C PRO A 102 1.06 -5.84 -8.23
N PRO A 103 0.33 -5.35 -7.22
CA PRO A 103 0.39 -3.95 -6.81
C PRO A 103 1.67 -3.61 -6.02
N PHE A 104 2.63 -4.55 -5.94
CA PHE A 104 3.89 -4.41 -5.24
C PHE A 104 5.04 -4.97 -6.08
N ILE A 105 6.19 -4.32 -5.96
CA ILE A 105 7.46 -4.76 -6.53
C ILE A 105 8.32 -5.16 -5.33
N ASP A 106 8.83 -6.38 -5.31
CA ASP A 106 9.79 -6.80 -4.27
C ASP A 106 11.21 -6.44 -4.72
N ASP A 107 11.79 -5.40 -4.13
CA ASP A 107 13.18 -4.99 -4.38
C ASP A 107 14.22 -5.91 -3.71
N ARG A 108 13.81 -6.89 -2.88
CA ARG A 108 14.76 -7.76 -2.17
C ARG A 108 15.53 -8.74 -3.05
N LEU A 109 15.19 -8.84 -4.33
CA LEU A 109 15.90 -9.72 -5.29
C LEU A 109 17.09 -9.05 -6.00
N MET A 110 17.44 -7.81 -5.66
CA MET A 110 18.62 -7.11 -6.20
C MET A 110 19.88 -7.14 -5.31
N MET A 111 19.91 -7.96 -4.24
CA MET A 111 21.10 -8.14 -3.40
C MET A 111 21.63 -9.57 -3.43
#